data_AF-A0A7V3FHK9-F1
#
_entry.id   AF-A0A7V3FHK9-F1
#
_cell.length_a   1.000
_cell.length_b   1.000
_cell.length_c   1.000
_cell.angle_alpha   90.00
_cell.angle_beta   90.00
_cell.angle_gamma   90.00
#
_symmetry.space_group_name_H-M   'P 1'
#
loop_
_entity.id
_entity.type
_entity.pdbx_description
1 polymer ?
#
loop_
_entity_poly.entity_id
_entity_poly.type
_entity_poly.pdbx_seq_one_letter_code
_entity_poly.pdbx_strand_id
1 'polypeptide(L)'
;MEEGARERRWFWATLILSSVTIVAFVFGLWELLENHFFRDIDYATLHYLYITRGVASSMLLAFWAAWFVLRQRQRHEEELRRSREHYRGLLEASPGAVALYDAELRVTEWNATAERLYGFSKEEVVGQTLPTVPPARMEELRELLQRVEKGDLIQELESMRQNKNGVAFEVQLNLLPYRQAGGQKLFLEVTSDIRERVRMRQKMLEIEKLTSMGRMAAGTAHHLNTPLAAMLLRLQMMRARQHHHPCEGDLERMEVGVRVCQHFVQRLLEFSRRPAAQKQPEEIAPILHSVVSFLSPSLLAKRACLSLDTDGASGALVLADRNQIEALFLALLSNALDAIEPEGRVTIRCREQQPGWVEVQIQDNGCGIAATDFPRVFEPFFTSKAPGKGTGLGLAIARNIALEHGGTIHLESAPKQGTTAIVQLPLYRAGEMEKGK
;
A
#
# COMPACT_ATOMS: atom_id res chain seq x y z
N MET A 1 41.00 27.46 -6.56
CA MET A 1 42.01 28.16 -7.39
C MET A 1 43.43 27.66 -7.12
N GLU A 2 43.80 27.37 -5.87
CA GLU A 2 45.14 26.87 -5.54
C GLU A 2 45.42 25.45 -6.03
N GLU A 3 44.43 24.55 -6.06
CA GLU A 3 44.61 23.17 -6.55
C GLU A 3 44.98 23.10 -8.03
N GLY A 4 44.27 23.81 -8.91
CA GLY A 4 44.59 23.84 -10.34
C GLY A 4 45.95 24.46 -10.66
N ALA A 5 46.44 25.37 -9.81
CA ALA A 5 47.79 25.90 -9.91
C ALA A 5 48.85 24.88 -9.46
N ARG A 6 48.54 24.07 -8.46
CA ARG A 6 49.41 23.00 -7.94
C ARG A 6 49.52 21.84 -8.93
N GLU A 7 48.41 21.41 -9.52
CA GLU A 7 48.40 20.37 -10.56
C GLU A 7 49.18 20.79 -11.80
N ARG A 8 49.03 22.04 -12.26
CA ARG A 8 49.86 22.57 -13.35
C ARG A 8 51.35 22.53 -13.03
N ARG A 9 51.75 22.88 -11.80
CA ARG A 9 53.16 22.83 -11.39
C ARG A 9 53.70 21.40 -11.40
N TRP A 10 52.93 20.44 -10.91
CA TRP A 10 53.30 19.02 -10.95
C TRP A 10 53.35 18.45 -12.36
N PHE A 11 52.42 18.85 -13.23
CA PHE A 11 52.44 18.52 -14.65
C PHE A 11 53.74 18.98 -15.32
N TRP A 12 54.10 20.26 -15.16
CA TRP A 12 55.35 20.78 -15.73
C TRP A 12 56.59 20.16 -15.10
N ALA A 13 56.60 19.96 -13.77
CA ALA A 13 57.72 19.34 -13.08
C ALA A 13 57.96 17.90 -13.54
N THR A 14 56.90 17.09 -13.65
CA THR A 14 57.01 15.73 -14.19
C THR A 14 57.41 15.75 -15.65
N LEU A 15 56.81 16.60 -16.48
CA LEU A 15 57.14 16.71 -17.90
C LEU A 15 58.63 17.04 -18.11
N ILE A 16 59.13 18.05 -17.39
CA ILE A 16 60.51 18.51 -17.49
C ILE A 16 61.47 17.45 -16.97
N LEU A 17 61.20 16.88 -15.77
CA LEU A 17 62.11 15.91 -15.16
C LEU A 17 62.28 14.68 -16.05
N SER A 18 61.18 14.16 -16.59
CA SER A 18 61.21 12.98 -17.47
C SER A 18 61.77 13.29 -18.87
N SER A 19 61.56 14.50 -19.41
CA SER A 19 62.27 14.96 -20.61
C SER A 19 63.79 14.97 -20.41
N VAL A 20 64.26 15.53 -19.29
CA VAL A 20 65.69 15.62 -18.97
C VAL A 20 66.28 14.22 -18.77
N THR A 21 65.55 13.30 -18.13
CA THR A 21 66.05 11.92 -17.97
C THR A 21 66.15 11.18 -19.30
N ILE A 22 65.18 11.38 -20.21
CA ILE A 22 65.23 10.76 -21.55
C ILE A 22 66.41 11.30 -22.34
N VAL A 23 66.63 12.62 -22.32
CA VAL A 23 67.81 13.23 -22.98
C VAL A 23 69.09 12.68 -22.39
N ALA A 24 69.24 12.71 -21.07
CA ALA A 24 70.44 12.20 -20.40
C ALA A 24 70.71 10.72 -20.72
N PHE A 25 69.67 9.90 -20.78
CA PHE A 25 69.78 8.48 -21.13
C PHE A 25 70.19 8.27 -22.60
N VAL A 26 69.56 8.99 -23.54
CA VAL A 26 69.90 8.91 -24.97
C VAL A 26 71.34 9.39 -25.21
N PHE A 27 71.75 10.48 -24.57
CA PHE A 27 73.11 10.99 -24.67
C PHE A 27 74.15 10.02 -24.07
N GLY A 28 73.90 9.49 -22.86
CA GLY A 28 74.81 8.55 -22.23
C GLY A 28 74.93 7.21 -22.98
N LEU A 29 73.83 6.71 -23.53
CA LEU A 29 73.84 5.50 -24.37
C LEU A 29 74.63 5.74 -25.67
N TRP A 30 74.49 6.93 -26.26
CA TRP A 30 75.22 7.28 -27.47
C TRP A 30 76.72 7.41 -27.22
N GLU A 31 77.13 8.02 -26.10
CA GLU A 31 78.54 8.18 -25.72
C GLU A 31 79.22 6.81 -25.48
N LEU A 32 78.48 5.83 -24.94
CA LEU A 32 78.92 4.44 -24.83
C LEU A 32 79.12 3.77 -26.20
N LEU A 33 78.17 3.96 -27.13
CA LEU A 33 78.25 3.40 -28.49
C LEU A 33 79.39 4.04 -29.30
N GLU A 34 79.55 5.35 -29.21
CA GLU A 34 80.62 6.12 -29.86
C GLU A 34 81.99 5.62 -29.40
N ASN A 35 82.19 5.49 -28.08
CA ASN A 35 83.45 5.00 -27.52
C ASN A 35 83.78 3.54 -27.86
N HIS A 36 82.76 2.70 -28.09
CA HIS A 36 82.96 1.27 -28.32
C HIS A 36 83.13 0.89 -29.79
N PHE A 37 82.34 1.50 -30.70
CA PHE A 37 82.27 1.07 -32.10
C PHE A 37 82.92 2.05 -33.08
N PHE A 38 83.16 3.30 -32.68
CA PHE A 38 83.38 4.41 -33.62
C PHE A 38 84.65 5.22 -33.33
N ARG A 39 85.69 4.56 -32.79
CA ARG A 39 86.93 5.20 -32.30
C ARG A 39 87.84 5.81 -33.39
N ASP A 40 87.82 5.30 -34.62
CA ASP A 40 88.77 5.64 -35.70
C ASP A 40 88.08 6.14 -36.99
N ILE A 41 87.05 6.99 -36.88
CA ILE A 41 86.28 7.46 -38.04
C ILE A 41 86.70 8.85 -38.49
N ASP A 42 86.66 9.07 -39.81
CA ASP A 42 86.85 10.38 -40.44
C ASP A 42 85.86 11.45 -39.94
N TYR A 43 86.33 12.69 -39.91
CA TYR A 43 85.66 13.84 -39.30
C TYR A 43 84.27 14.13 -39.89
N ALA A 44 84.10 13.92 -41.20
CA ALA A 44 82.83 14.11 -41.89
C ALA A 44 81.75 13.14 -41.36
N THR A 45 82.10 11.88 -41.17
CA THR A 45 81.18 10.85 -40.66
C THR A 45 80.84 11.10 -39.20
N LEU A 46 81.81 11.57 -38.39
CA LEU A 46 81.59 12.00 -37.01
C LEU A 46 80.56 13.15 -36.97
N HIS A 47 80.67 14.13 -37.87
CA HIS A 47 79.72 15.25 -37.96
C HIS A 47 78.29 14.80 -38.32
N TYR A 48 78.14 13.89 -39.29
CA TYR A 48 76.82 13.31 -39.61
C TYR A 48 76.24 12.48 -38.45
N LEU A 49 77.10 11.76 -37.70
CA LEU A 49 76.69 11.02 -36.50
C LEU A 49 76.14 11.96 -35.41
N TYR A 50 76.77 13.12 -35.21
CA TYR A 50 76.27 14.14 -34.27
C TYR A 50 74.93 14.77 -34.70
N ILE A 51 74.75 15.05 -36.00
CA ILE A 51 73.48 15.58 -36.52
C ILE A 51 72.36 14.54 -36.35
N THR A 52 72.61 13.28 -36.74
CA THR A 52 71.62 12.21 -36.60
C THR A 52 71.27 11.94 -35.14
N ARG A 53 72.23 12.02 -34.22
CA ARG A 53 71.97 12.00 -32.77
C ARG A 53 71.01 13.10 -32.34
N GLY A 54 71.28 14.35 -32.74
CA GLY A 54 70.46 15.51 -32.41
C GLY A 54 69.02 15.39 -32.92
N VAL A 55 68.85 14.94 -34.17
CA VAL A 55 67.54 14.70 -34.79
C VAL A 55 66.79 13.55 -34.09
N ALA A 56 67.46 12.42 -33.85
CA ALA A 56 66.84 11.27 -33.19
C ALA A 56 66.40 11.60 -31.76
N SER A 57 67.23 12.32 -31.01
CA SER A 57 66.92 12.79 -29.65
C SER A 57 65.73 13.74 -29.65
N SER A 58 65.68 14.70 -30.60
CA SER A 58 64.58 15.65 -30.73
C SER A 58 63.27 14.97 -31.11
N MET A 59 63.30 13.99 -32.02
CA MET A 59 62.10 13.21 -32.39
C MET A 59 61.58 12.36 -31.23
N LEU A 60 62.46 11.70 -30.47
CA LEU A 60 62.09 10.93 -29.27
C LEU A 60 61.43 11.82 -28.22
N LEU A 61 61.99 13.00 -27.98
CA LEU A 61 61.47 13.96 -27.02
C LEU A 61 60.12 14.53 -27.46
N ALA A 62 59.98 14.86 -28.74
CA ALA A 62 58.71 15.32 -29.32
C ALA A 62 57.63 14.24 -29.23
N PHE A 63 57.97 12.99 -29.56
CA PHE A 63 57.06 11.85 -29.44
C PHE A 63 56.64 11.62 -27.98
N TRP A 64 57.59 11.64 -27.06
CA TRP A 64 57.34 11.45 -25.64
C TRP A 64 56.47 12.57 -25.05
N ALA A 65 56.74 13.83 -25.39
CA ALA A 65 55.93 14.97 -24.95
C ALA A 65 54.50 14.89 -25.50
N ALA A 66 54.34 14.57 -26.79
CA ALA A 66 53.03 14.37 -27.42
C ALA A 66 52.27 13.22 -26.76
N TRP A 67 52.92 12.08 -26.55
CA TRP A 67 52.34 10.92 -25.88
C TRP A 67 51.90 11.26 -24.44
N PHE A 68 52.75 11.96 -23.67
CA PHE A 68 52.44 12.35 -22.29
C PHE A 68 51.23 13.29 -22.21
N VAL A 69 51.18 14.31 -23.07
CA VAL A 69 50.04 15.25 -23.13
C VAL A 69 48.74 14.53 -23.49
N LEU A 70 48.78 13.67 -24.52
CA LEU A 70 47.61 12.89 -24.93
C LEU A 70 47.16 11.93 -23.82
N ARG A 71 48.10 11.27 -23.14
CA ARG A 71 47.82 10.35 -22.03
C ARG A 71 47.18 11.06 -20.84
N GLN A 72 47.65 12.26 -20.49
CA GLN A 72 47.07 13.06 -19.41
C GLN A 72 45.66 13.52 -19.73
N ARG A 73 45.43 13.99 -20.96
CA ARG A 73 44.10 14.38 -21.42
C ARG A 73 43.10 13.22 -21.35
N GLN A 74 43.49 12.03 -21.83
CA GLN A 74 42.65 10.84 -21.77
C GLN A 74 42.31 10.46 -20.33
N ARG A 75 43.26 10.52 -19.40
CA ARG A 75 43.01 10.24 -17.98
C ARG A 75 41.98 11.20 -17.38
N HIS A 76 42.11 12.50 -17.62
CA HIS A 76 41.15 13.47 -17.11
C HIS A 76 39.75 13.30 -17.72
N GLU A 77 39.67 12.98 -19.02
CA GLU A 77 38.40 12.69 -19.68
C GLU A 77 37.76 11.41 -19.11
N GLU A 78 38.54 10.37 -18.85
CA GLU A 78 38.08 9.12 -18.22
C GLU A 78 37.64 9.30 -16.77
N GLU A 79 38.39 10.05 -15.97
CA GLU A 79 38.04 10.38 -14.58
C GLU A 79 36.74 11.18 -14.52
N LEU A 80 36.60 12.19 -15.38
CA LEU A 80 35.38 12.97 -15.49
C LEU A 80 34.19 12.11 -15.93
N ARG A 81 34.42 11.20 -16.89
CA ARG A 81 33.38 10.26 -17.35
C ARG A 81 32.95 9.31 -16.23
N ARG A 82 33.90 8.69 -15.53
CA ARG A 82 33.63 7.80 -14.39
C ARG A 82 32.89 8.52 -13.27
N SER A 83 33.30 9.75 -12.94
CA SER A 83 32.62 10.57 -11.93
C SER A 83 31.17 10.86 -12.35
N ARG A 84 30.93 11.28 -13.60
CA ARG A 84 29.58 11.52 -14.14
C ARG A 84 28.72 10.25 -14.15
N GLU A 85 29.27 9.13 -14.59
CA GLU A 85 28.58 7.82 -14.58
C GLU A 85 28.22 7.40 -13.16
N HIS A 86 29.14 7.57 -12.20
CA HIS A 86 28.90 7.27 -10.79
C HIS A 86 27.76 8.13 -10.21
N TYR A 87 27.78 9.46 -10.41
CA TYR A 87 26.71 10.34 -9.94
C TYR A 87 25.35 10.01 -10.57
N ARG A 88 25.31 9.73 -11.88
CA ARG A 88 24.08 9.29 -12.55
C ARG A 88 23.55 7.98 -11.97
N GLY A 89 24.43 7.00 -11.77
CA GLY A 89 24.07 5.73 -11.15
C GLY A 89 23.48 5.90 -9.74
N LEU A 90 24.04 6.80 -8.93
CA LEU A 90 23.49 7.10 -7.59
C LEU A 90 22.09 7.74 -7.65
N LEU A 91 21.86 8.68 -8.57
CA LEU A 91 20.55 9.33 -8.72
C LEU A 91 19.49 8.35 -9.26
N GLU A 92 19.87 7.47 -10.19
CA GLU A 92 18.98 6.46 -10.78
C GLU A 92 18.65 5.32 -9.81
N ALA A 93 19.60 4.92 -8.97
CA ALA A 93 19.39 3.92 -7.93
C ALA A 93 18.65 4.47 -6.69
N SER A 94 18.40 5.78 -6.62
CA SER A 94 17.70 6.39 -5.49
C SER A 94 16.26 5.86 -5.40
N PRO A 95 15.84 5.33 -4.23
CA PRO A 95 14.48 4.82 -4.03
C PRO A 95 13.43 5.93 -4.04
N GLY A 96 13.83 7.18 -3.77
CA GLY A 96 12.96 8.35 -3.86
C GLY A 96 13.02 9.03 -5.23
N ALA A 97 11.91 9.68 -5.60
CA ALA A 97 11.89 10.64 -6.69
C ALA A 97 12.74 11.86 -6.29
N VAL A 98 13.69 12.24 -7.11
CA VAL A 98 14.61 13.35 -6.85
C VAL A 98 14.38 14.44 -7.89
N ALA A 99 14.13 15.65 -7.41
CA ALA A 99 14.03 16.85 -8.23
C ALA A 99 14.94 17.95 -7.66
N LEU A 100 15.61 18.69 -8.53
CA LEU A 100 16.38 19.88 -8.18
C LEU A 100 15.78 21.06 -8.95
N TYR A 101 15.53 22.19 -8.28
CA TYR A 101 14.95 23.38 -8.91
C TYR A 101 15.36 24.67 -8.22
N ASP A 102 15.22 25.80 -8.91
CA ASP A 102 15.53 27.14 -8.39
C ASP A 102 14.36 27.79 -7.62
N ALA A 103 14.53 29.03 -7.15
CA ALA A 103 13.51 29.77 -6.41
C ALA A 103 12.26 30.08 -7.27
N GLU A 104 12.43 30.16 -8.58
CA GLU A 104 11.36 30.31 -9.58
C GLU A 104 10.71 28.97 -9.97
N LEU A 105 11.06 27.88 -9.26
CA LEU A 105 10.57 26.51 -9.47
C LEU A 105 10.98 25.92 -10.84
N ARG A 106 12.02 26.42 -11.49
CA ARG A 106 12.53 25.83 -12.72
C ARG A 106 13.37 24.61 -12.41
N VAL A 107 13.01 23.48 -12.98
CA VAL A 107 13.66 22.20 -12.71
C VAL A 107 14.99 22.10 -13.45
N THR A 108 16.04 21.76 -12.74
CA THR A 108 17.40 21.54 -13.27
C THR A 108 17.77 20.08 -13.34
N GLU A 109 17.32 19.26 -12.37
CA GLU A 109 17.52 17.81 -12.37
C GLU A 109 16.22 17.06 -12.04
N TRP A 110 16.10 15.89 -12.65
CA TRP A 110 14.97 14.98 -12.54
C TRP A 110 15.49 13.55 -12.73
N ASN A 111 15.23 12.64 -11.78
CA ASN A 111 15.70 11.25 -11.85
C ASN A 111 14.62 10.29 -12.39
N ALA A 112 15.03 9.07 -12.76
CA ALA A 112 14.13 8.04 -13.30
C ALA A 112 13.01 7.64 -12.32
N THR A 113 13.23 7.74 -11.02
CA THR A 113 12.18 7.46 -10.02
C THR A 113 11.10 8.56 -10.02
N ALA A 114 11.48 9.82 -10.24
CA ALA A 114 10.52 10.91 -10.41
C ALA A 114 9.69 10.76 -11.69
N GLU A 115 10.30 10.30 -12.78
CA GLU A 115 9.56 9.97 -14.01
C GLU A 115 8.50 8.89 -13.79
N ARG A 116 8.87 7.80 -13.10
CA ARG A 116 7.94 6.71 -12.78
C ARG A 116 6.84 7.14 -11.82
N LEU A 117 7.16 7.99 -10.84
CA LEU A 117 6.20 8.45 -9.83
C LEU A 117 5.18 9.44 -10.41
N TYR A 118 5.64 10.43 -11.18
CA TYR A 118 4.81 11.54 -11.66
C TYR A 118 4.36 11.39 -13.12
N GLY A 119 5.00 10.53 -13.91
CA GLY A 119 4.67 10.28 -15.31
C GLY A 119 5.19 11.32 -16.31
N PHE A 120 6.00 12.28 -15.86
CA PHE A 120 6.68 13.24 -16.73
C PHE A 120 8.11 12.78 -17.01
N SER A 121 8.52 12.84 -18.28
CA SER A 121 9.91 12.58 -18.65
C SER A 121 10.84 13.73 -18.26
N LYS A 122 12.13 13.45 -18.05
CA LYS A 122 13.15 14.44 -17.74
C LYS A 122 13.20 15.54 -18.79
N GLU A 123 13.10 15.19 -20.07
CA GLU A 123 13.15 16.14 -21.19
C GLU A 123 11.96 17.10 -21.21
N GLU A 124 10.80 16.68 -20.70
CA GLU A 124 9.60 17.53 -20.59
C GLU A 124 9.68 18.52 -19.43
N VAL A 125 10.37 18.15 -18.34
CA VAL A 125 10.34 18.91 -17.07
C VAL A 125 11.56 19.81 -16.92
N VAL A 126 12.74 19.39 -17.36
CA VAL A 126 13.97 20.17 -17.19
C VAL A 126 13.85 21.50 -17.95
N GLY A 127 14.11 22.60 -17.25
CA GLY A 127 13.96 23.99 -17.73
C GLY A 127 12.55 24.56 -17.58
N GLN A 128 11.55 23.72 -17.29
CA GLN A 128 10.16 24.12 -17.06
C GLN A 128 9.87 24.33 -15.58
N THR A 129 8.76 25.01 -15.29
CA THR A 129 8.24 25.15 -13.93
C THR A 129 7.75 23.81 -13.40
N LEU A 130 8.08 23.50 -12.14
CA LEU A 130 7.74 22.25 -11.45
C LEU A 130 6.24 21.91 -11.57
N PRO A 131 5.88 20.83 -12.31
CA PRO A 131 4.47 20.55 -12.64
C PRO A 131 3.75 19.71 -11.57
N THR A 132 4.48 19.17 -10.59
CA THR A 132 3.99 18.16 -9.62
C THR A 132 3.15 18.74 -8.49
N VAL A 133 3.02 20.05 -8.41
CA VAL A 133 2.42 20.72 -7.26
C VAL A 133 1.02 21.20 -7.63
N PRO A 134 -0.02 20.75 -6.92
CA PRO A 134 -1.37 21.24 -7.15
C PRO A 134 -1.45 22.77 -6.99
N PRO A 135 -2.22 23.49 -7.83
CA PRO A 135 -2.32 24.96 -7.75
C PRO A 135 -2.70 25.47 -6.35
N ALA A 136 -3.57 24.74 -5.65
CA ALA A 136 -4.03 25.08 -4.29
C ALA A 136 -2.92 25.01 -3.22
N ARG A 137 -1.80 24.31 -3.47
CA ARG A 137 -0.67 24.15 -2.54
C ARG A 137 0.57 24.91 -2.98
N MET A 138 0.45 25.77 -3.98
CA MET A 138 1.59 26.50 -4.51
C MET A 138 2.13 27.52 -3.49
N GLU A 139 1.26 28.14 -2.71
CA GLU A 139 1.66 29.08 -1.66
C GLU A 139 2.36 28.37 -0.49
N GLU A 140 1.85 27.20 -0.08
CA GLU A 140 2.49 26.33 0.92
C GLU A 140 3.93 25.99 0.52
N LEU A 141 4.16 25.65 -0.76
CA LEU A 141 5.51 25.37 -1.24
C LEU A 141 6.43 26.59 -1.15
N ARG A 142 5.94 27.80 -1.51
CA ARG A 142 6.75 29.02 -1.42
C ARG A 142 7.16 29.33 0.02
N GLU A 143 6.25 29.14 0.98
CA GLU A 143 6.56 29.30 2.40
C GLU A 143 7.62 28.30 2.86
N LEU A 144 7.52 27.04 2.43
CA LEU A 144 8.53 26.02 2.73
C LEU A 144 9.90 26.37 2.14
N LEU A 145 9.95 26.87 0.91
CA LEU A 145 11.21 27.29 0.27
C LEU A 145 11.86 28.45 1.04
N GLN A 146 11.08 29.46 1.45
CA GLN A 146 11.59 30.58 2.25
C GLN A 146 12.16 30.12 3.60
N ARG A 147 11.54 29.12 4.23
CA ARG A 147 12.06 28.52 5.47
C ARG A 147 13.38 27.79 5.22
N VAL A 148 13.45 27.00 4.15
CA VAL A 148 14.67 26.28 3.76
C VAL A 148 15.80 27.25 3.42
N GLU A 149 15.51 28.40 2.80
CA GLU A 149 16.51 29.45 2.57
C GLU A 149 17.08 30.05 3.86
N LYS A 150 16.26 30.15 4.91
CA LYS A 150 16.67 30.63 6.24
C LYS A 150 17.47 29.60 7.02
N GLY A 151 17.64 28.39 6.50
CA GLY A 151 18.43 27.31 7.09
C GLY A 151 17.61 26.18 7.72
N ASP A 152 16.27 26.22 7.61
CA ASP A 152 15.45 25.10 8.05
C ASP A 152 15.67 23.88 7.15
N LEU A 153 15.63 22.69 7.75
CA LEU A 153 15.56 21.42 7.02
C LEU A 153 14.12 20.91 7.13
N ILE A 154 13.42 20.82 6.01
CA ILE A 154 12.08 20.23 5.99
C ILE A 154 12.25 18.75 5.74
N GLN A 155 11.89 17.95 6.75
CA GLN A 155 11.99 16.50 6.71
C GLN A 155 10.64 15.85 6.94
N GLU A 156 10.42 14.72 6.28
CA GLU A 156 9.28 13.82 6.47
C GLU A 156 7.90 14.46 6.30
N LEU A 157 7.80 15.58 5.58
CA LEU A 157 6.55 16.29 5.39
C LEU A 157 5.58 15.48 4.52
N GLU A 158 4.46 15.02 5.10
CA GLU A 158 3.36 14.41 4.35
C GLU A 158 2.58 15.51 3.63
N SER A 159 2.48 15.45 2.29
CA SER A 159 1.82 16.45 1.45
C SER A 159 1.13 15.80 0.25
N MET A 160 0.42 16.59 -0.55
CA MET A 160 -0.23 16.13 -1.78
C MET A 160 0.52 16.66 -3.00
N ARG A 161 0.85 15.75 -3.91
CA ARG A 161 1.40 16.07 -5.24
C ARG A 161 0.48 15.54 -6.32
N GLN A 162 0.68 15.98 -7.55
CA GLN A 162 -0.09 15.55 -8.72
C GLN A 162 0.82 14.94 -9.79
N ASN A 163 0.29 13.97 -10.52
CA ASN A 163 0.96 13.38 -11.68
C ASN A 163 0.57 14.11 -12.97
N LYS A 164 1.12 13.65 -14.12
CA LYS A 164 0.83 14.17 -15.46
C LYS A 164 -0.65 14.17 -15.86
N ASN A 165 -1.45 13.29 -15.25
CA ASN A 165 -2.89 13.21 -15.47
C ASN A 165 -3.70 14.13 -14.55
N GLY A 166 -3.04 14.93 -13.71
CA GLY A 166 -3.68 15.81 -12.73
C GLY A 166 -4.24 15.08 -11.51
N VAL A 167 -3.96 13.78 -11.34
CA VAL A 167 -4.42 13.01 -10.18
C VAL A 167 -3.55 13.35 -8.99
N ALA A 168 -4.16 13.88 -7.93
CA ALA A 168 -3.49 14.15 -6.68
C ALA A 168 -3.31 12.87 -5.85
N PHE A 169 -2.15 12.73 -5.20
CA PHE A 169 -1.83 11.60 -4.32
C PHE A 169 -0.92 12.01 -3.16
N GLU A 170 -0.98 11.21 -2.09
CA GLU A 170 -0.19 11.41 -0.88
C GLU A 170 1.28 11.05 -1.11
N VAL A 171 2.15 11.97 -0.73
CA VAL A 171 3.60 11.78 -0.72
C VAL A 171 4.22 12.21 0.59
N GLN A 172 5.40 11.71 0.88
CA GLN A 172 6.30 12.25 1.90
C GLN A 172 7.48 12.91 1.21
N LEU A 173 7.76 14.17 1.53
CA LEU A 173 8.85 14.92 0.91
C LEU A 173 9.86 15.45 1.94
N ASN A 174 11.12 15.46 1.52
CA ASN A 174 12.21 16.16 2.18
C ASN A 174 12.66 17.29 1.26
N LEU A 175 12.82 18.50 1.80
CA LEU A 175 13.25 19.68 1.06
C LEU A 175 14.51 20.24 1.70
N LEU A 176 15.59 20.24 0.93
CA LEU A 176 16.94 20.58 1.40
C LEU A 176 17.53 21.71 0.55
N PRO A 177 18.31 22.63 1.15
CA PRO A 177 19.01 23.65 0.38
C PRO A 177 20.21 23.01 -0.34
N TYR A 178 20.37 23.28 -1.63
CA TYR A 178 21.51 22.84 -2.43
C TYR A 178 22.24 24.05 -3.00
N ARG A 179 23.56 24.11 -2.82
CA ARG A 179 24.39 25.20 -3.35
C ARG A 179 25.23 24.67 -4.50
N GLN A 180 24.96 25.16 -5.70
CA GLN A 180 25.76 24.82 -6.87
C GLN A 180 27.07 25.62 -6.88
N ALA A 181 28.11 25.03 -7.49
CA ALA A 181 29.36 25.73 -7.76
C ALA A 181 29.07 26.96 -8.63
N GLY A 182 29.34 28.16 -8.10
CA GLY A 182 28.97 29.45 -8.70
C GLY A 182 28.01 30.29 -7.86
N GLY A 183 27.47 29.75 -6.76
CA GLY A 183 26.66 30.50 -5.80
C GLY A 183 25.15 30.51 -6.07
N GLN A 184 24.70 29.81 -7.13
CA GLN A 184 23.27 29.62 -7.38
C GLN A 184 22.66 28.74 -6.29
N LYS A 185 21.58 29.23 -5.67
CA LYS A 185 20.78 28.49 -4.70
C LYS A 185 19.76 27.65 -5.43
N LEU A 186 19.74 26.36 -5.14
CA LEU A 186 18.77 25.40 -5.63
C LEU A 186 18.15 24.69 -4.41
N PHE A 187 17.05 24.00 -4.66
CA PHE A 187 16.35 23.21 -3.67
C PHE A 187 16.26 21.77 -4.16
N LEU A 188 16.74 20.86 -3.32
CA LEU A 188 16.67 19.43 -3.54
C LEU A 188 15.40 18.91 -2.86
N GLU A 189 14.43 18.47 -3.66
CA GLU A 189 13.25 17.75 -3.19
C GLU A 189 13.46 16.24 -3.40
N VAL A 190 13.33 15.48 -2.33
CA VAL A 190 13.27 14.02 -2.37
C VAL A 190 11.88 13.58 -1.94
N THR A 191 11.14 12.97 -2.86
CA THR A 191 9.76 12.53 -2.64
C THR A 191 9.65 11.01 -2.59
N SER A 192 8.88 10.50 -1.64
CA SER A 192 8.51 9.09 -1.51
C SER A 192 6.99 8.91 -1.63
N ASP A 193 6.54 7.88 -2.34
CA ASP A 193 5.13 7.50 -2.42
C ASP A 193 4.68 6.87 -1.10
N ILE A 194 3.64 7.43 -0.48
CA ILE A 194 3.10 6.91 0.79
C ILE A 194 1.65 6.45 0.68
N ARG A 195 1.09 6.34 -0.53
CA ARG A 195 -0.31 5.91 -0.72
C ARG A 195 -0.60 4.58 -0.03
N GLU A 196 0.29 3.61 -0.20
CA GLU A 196 0.17 2.30 0.43
C GLU A 196 0.25 2.40 1.96
N ARG A 197 1.22 3.16 2.47
CA ARG A 197 1.41 3.41 3.91
C ARG A 197 0.19 4.07 4.55
N VAL A 198 -0.40 5.07 3.89
CA VAL A 198 -1.61 5.76 4.36
C VAL A 198 -2.81 4.81 4.35
N ARG A 199 -3.00 4.03 3.28
CA ARG A 199 -4.08 3.03 3.19
C ARG A 199 -3.97 1.96 4.28
N MET A 200 -2.77 1.47 4.56
CA MET A 200 -2.52 0.51 5.63
C MET A 200 -2.80 1.12 7.00
N ARG A 201 -2.34 2.36 7.25
CA ARG A 201 -2.59 3.10 8.49
C ARG A 201 -4.09 3.27 8.75
N GLN A 202 -4.86 3.63 7.73
CA GLN A 202 -6.32 3.77 7.83
C GLN A 202 -7.01 2.43 8.13
N LYS A 203 -6.64 1.35 7.42
CA LYS A 203 -7.17 0.00 7.69
C LYS A 203 -6.84 -0.46 9.12
N MET A 204 -5.64 -0.18 9.59
CA MET A 204 -5.23 -0.56 10.94
C MET A 204 -6.02 0.18 12.01
N LEU A 205 -6.26 1.48 11.83
CA LEU A 205 -7.13 2.28 12.72
C LEU A 205 -8.57 1.75 12.73
N GLU A 206 -9.10 1.32 11.57
CA GLU A 206 -10.42 0.70 11.49
C GLU A 206 -10.47 -0.63 12.26
N ILE A 207 -9.47 -1.49 12.08
CA ILE A 207 -9.35 -2.76 12.81
C ILE A 207 -9.20 -2.53 14.32
N GLU A 208 -8.40 -1.54 14.73
CA GLU A 208 -8.20 -1.19 16.14
C GLU A 208 -9.51 -0.68 16.76
N LYS A 209 -10.22 0.21 16.06
CA LYS A 209 -11.55 0.69 16.47
C LYS A 209 -12.51 -0.47 16.65
N LEU A 210 -12.60 -1.38 15.67
CA LEU A 210 -13.46 -2.56 15.75
C LEU A 210 -13.09 -3.49 16.90
N THR A 211 -11.79 -3.71 17.12
CA THR A 211 -11.30 -4.58 18.20
C THR A 211 -11.56 -3.97 19.58
N SER A 212 -11.39 -2.66 19.72
CA SER A 212 -11.71 -1.92 20.95
C SER A 212 -13.22 -1.97 21.24
N MET A 213 -14.05 -1.70 20.22
CA MET A 213 -15.51 -1.82 20.33
C MET A 213 -15.94 -3.23 20.71
N GLY A 214 -15.32 -4.26 20.12
CA GLY A 214 -15.51 -5.66 20.50
C GLY A 214 -15.18 -5.89 21.98
N ARG A 215 -14.01 -5.47 22.47
CA ARG A 215 -13.63 -5.68 23.88
C ARG A 215 -14.58 -4.97 24.85
N MET A 216 -15.00 -3.74 24.54
CA MET A 216 -15.99 -3.00 25.34
C MET A 216 -17.37 -3.69 25.31
N ALA A 217 -17.77 -4.21 24.14
CA ALA A 217 -19.00 -4.98 23.95
C ALA A 217 -19.04 -6.25 24.82
N ALA A 218 -17.95 -7.02 24.91
CA ALA A 218 -17.91 -8.19 25.78
C ALA A 218 -18.06 -7.86 27.27
N GLY A 219 -17.33 -6.83 27.73
CA GLY A 219 -17.39 -6.40 29.14
C GLY A 219 -18.79 -5.89 29.51
N THR A 220 -19.34 -4.97 28.71
CA THR A 220 -20.70 -4.43 28.92
C THR A 220 -21.76 -5.52 28.85
N ALA A 221 -21.65 -6.46 27.92
CA ALA A 221 -22.60 -7.54 27.79
C ALA A 221 -22.62 -8.48 29.01
N HIS A 222 -21.46 -8.79 29.58
CA HIS A 222 -21.40 -9.56 30.84
C HIS A 222 -22.13 -8.85 31.98
N HIS A 223 -21.91 -7.54 32.12
CA HIS A 223 -22.59 -6.73 33.14
C HIS A 223 -24.10 -6.54 32.90
N LEU A 224 -24.57 -6.63 31.65
CA LEU A 224 -25.99 -6.53 31.31
C LEU A 224 -26.73 -7.87 31.44
N ASN A 225 -26.09 -8.99 31.10
CA ASN A 225 -26.73 -10.31 31.17
C ASN A 225 -27.13 -10.68 32.60
N THR A 226 -26.32 -10.33 33.60
CA THR A 226 -26.57 -10.65 35.01
C THR A 226 -27.88 -10.05 35.54
N PRO A 227 -28.12 -8.72 35.47
CA PRO A 227 -29.38 -8.14 35.92
C PRO A 227 -30.58 -8.57 35.05
N LEU A 228 -30.39 -8.74 33.74
CA LEU A 228 -31.47 -9.19 32.85
C LEU A 228 -31.95 -10.61 33.18
N ALA A 229 -31.02 -11.54 33.44
CA ALA A 229 -31.36 -12.90 33.87
C ALA A 229 -32.10 -12.91 35.21
N ALA A 230 -31.69 -12.06 36.16
CA ALA A 230 -32.37 -11.91 37.45
C ALA A 230 -33.79 -11.33 37.30
N MET A 231 -33.99 -10.34 36.42
CA MET A 231 -35.32 -9.79 36.10
C MET A 231 -36.21 -10.85 35.46
N LEU A 232 -35.70 -11.59 34.47
CA LEU A 232 -36.43 -12.64 33.79
C LEU A 232 -36.87 -13.74 34.77
N LEU A 233 -35.96 -14.19 35.63
CA LEU A 233 -36.27 -15.21 36.65
C LEU A 233 -37.37 -14.73 37.60
N ARG A 234 -37.34 -13.47 38.04
CA ARG A 234 -38.39 -12.91 38.91
C ARG A 234 -39.74 -12.86 38.20
N LEU A 235 -39.78 -12.43 36.95
CA LEU A 235 -41.02 -12.42 36.14
C LEU A 235 -41.59 -13.83 35.99
N GLN A 236 -40.74 -14.82 35.69
CA GLN A 236 -41.12 -16.23 35.60
C GLN A 236 -41.65 -16.78 36.94
N MET A 237 -40.99 -16.44 38.06
CA MET A 237 -41.46 -16.83 39.40
C MET A 237 -42.80 -16.19 39.78
N MET A 238 -43.03 -14.93 39.39
CA MET A 238 -44.32 -14.25 39.63
C MET A 238 -45.45 -14.92 38.85
N ARG A 239 -45.22 -15.27 37.58
CA ARG A 239 -46.16 -16.06 36.77
C ARG A 239 -46.42 -17.45 37.35
N ALA A 240 -45.38 -18.13 37.85
CA ALA A 240 -45.51 -19.46 38.42
C ALA A 240 -46.32 -19.51 39.73
N ARG A 241 -46.43 -18.38 40.47
CA ARG A 241 -47.13 -18.31 41.76
C ARG A 241 -48.63 -18.09 41.63
N GLN A 242 -49.13 -17.54 40.54
CA GLN A 242 -50.56 -17.32 40.30
C GLN A 242 -50.87 -17.44 38.80
N HIS A 243 -51.80 -18.33 38.44
CA HIS A 243 -52.19 -18.57 37.05
C HIS A 243 -52.96 -17.39 36.40
N HIS A 244 -53.47 -16.43 37.18
CA HIS A 244 -54.10 -15.18 36.70
C HIS A 244 -53.68 -14.02 37.59
N HIS A 245 -52.60 -13.32 37.23
CA HIS A 245 -52.22 -12.10 37.93
C HIS A 245 -53.04 -10.91 37.37
N PRO A 246 -53.51 -9.95 38.20
CA PRO A 246 -54.18 -8.72 37.72
C PRO A 246 -53.36 -7.90 36.71
N CYS A 247 -52.04 -8.14 36.66
CA CYS A 247 -51.07 -7.47 35.81
C CYS A 247 -50.45 -8.42 34.78
N GLU A 248 -51.10 -9.52 34.42
CA GLU A 248 -50.58 -10.54 33.48
C GLU A 248 -50.08 -9.90 32.17
N GLY A 249 -50.84 -8.94 31.63
CA GLY A 249 -50.46 -8.22 30.41
C GLY A 249 -49.22 -7.32 30.56
N ASP A 250 -49.00 -6.72 31.74
CA ASP A 250 -47.80 -5.92 32.00
C ASP A 250 -46.58 -6.81 32.27
N LEU A 251 -46.76 -7.93 32.97
CA LEU A 251 -45.71 -8.95 33.16
C LEU A 251 -45.24 -9.53 31.83
N GLU A 252 -46.17 -9.81 30.91
CA GLU A 252 -45.86 -10.31 29.58
C GLU A 252 -45.07 -9.28 28.74
N ARG A 253 -45.47 -8.00 28.78
CA ARG A 253 -44.72 -6.93 28.11
C ARG A 253 -43.32 -6.75 28.70
N MET A 254 -43.17 -6.80 30.02
CA MET A 254 -41.87 -6.74 30.68
C MET A 254 -40.98 -7.93 30.31
N GLU A 255 -41.55 -9.13 30.27
CA GLU A 255 -40.82 -10.35 29.88
C GLU A 255 -40.33 -10.28 28.44
N VAL A 256 -41.18 -9.84 27.51
CA VAL A 256 -40.80 -9.58 26.12
C VAL A 256 -39.67 -8.54 26.06
N GLY A 257 -39.77 -7.44 26.80
CA GLY A 257 -38.73 -6.40 26.84
C GLY A 257 -37.39 -6.92 27.36
N VAL A 258 -37.38 -7.71 28.44
CA VAL A 258 -36.15 -8.31 29.00
C VAL A 258 -35.53 -9.30 28.01
N ARG A 259 -36.34 -10.12 27.33
CA ARG A 259 -35.85 -11.06 26.29
C ARG A 259 -35.25 -10.31 25.09
N VAL A 260 -35.84 -9.19 24.67
CA VAL A 260 -35.27 -8.33 23.61
C VAL A 260 -33.90 -7.80 24.03
N CYS A 261 -33.76 -7.34 25.27
CA CYS A 261 -32.46 -6.89 25.81
C CYS A 261 -31.43 -8.02 25.85
N GLN A 262 -31.81 -9.22 26.29
CA GLN A 262 -30.90 -10.38 26.29
C GLN A 262 -30.45 -10.75 24.88
N HIS A 263 -31.37 -10.75 23.92
CA HIS A 263 -31.04 -11.01 22.51
C HIS A 263 -30.08 -9.95 21.94
N PHE A 264 -30.27 -8.67 22.29
CA PHE A 264 -29.35 -7.60 21.91
C PHE A 264 -27.95 -7.81 22.50
N VAL A 265 -27.88 -8.13 23.79
CA VAL A 265 -26.62 -8.39 24.51
C VAL A 265 -25.90 -9.61 23.95
N GLN A 266 -26.63 -10.65 23.55
CA GLN A 266 -26.05 -11.84 22.93
C GLN A 266 -25.44 -11.54 21.55
N ARG A 267 -26.13 -10.78 20.70
CA ARG A 267 -25.58 -10.30 19.41
C ARG A 267 -24.34 -9.42 19.59
N LEU A 268 -24.32 -8.62 20.64
CA LEU A 268 -23.17 -7.80 21.01
C LEU A 268 -21.96 -8.67 21.44
N LEU A 269 -22.20 -9.78 22.15
CA LEU A 269 -21.17 -10.76 22.50
C LEU A 269 -20.66 -11.54 21.30
N GLU A 270 -21.54 -11.96 20.39
CA GLU A 270 -21.18 -12.64 19.14
C GLU A 270 -20.30 -11.76 18.26
N PHE A 271 -20.57 -10.46 18.19
CA PHE A 271 -19.69 -9.49 17.52
C PHE A 271 -18.32 -9.35 18.20
N SER A 272 -18.28 -9.46 19.53
CA SER A 272 -17.07 -9.25 20.33
C SER A 272 -16.15 -10.47 20.37
N ARG A 273 -16.73 -11.66 20.51
CA ARG A 273 -15.99 -12.91 20.65
C ARG A 273 -15.42 -13.31 19.30
N ARG A 274 -14.10 -13.30 19.20
CA ARG A 274 -13.34 -14.01 18.15
C ARG A 274 -12.77 -15.30 18.74
N PRO A 275 -13.54 -16.39 18.91
CA PRO A 275 -12.90 -17.69 19.07
C PRO A 275 -12.10 -17.96 17.79
N ALA A 276 -10.89 -18.50 17.92
CA ALA A 276 -10.13 -18.93 16.74
C ALA A 276 -11.01 -19.91 15.95
N ALA A 277 -11.35 -19.56 14.70
CA ALA A 277 -12.20 -20.38 13.85
C ALA A 277 -11.62 -21.79 13.74
N GLN A 278 -12.38 -22.79 14.20
CA GLN A 278 -11.99 -24.19 14.02
C GLN A 278 -12.47 -24.64 12.65
N LYS A 279 -11.73 -24.25 11.61
CA LYS A 279 -12.13 -24.50 10.24
C LYS A 279 -11.96 -25.98 9.88
N GLN A 280 -13.04 -26.60 9.43
CA GLN A 280 -13.09 -27.96 8.94
C GLN A 280 -13.73 -27.98 7.55
N PRO A 281 -13.47 -28.99 6.71
CA PRO A 281 -14.21 -29.18 5.47
C PRO A 281 -15.69 -29.43 5.78
N GLU A 282 -16.54 -28.46 5.48
CA GLU A 282 -17.98 -28.47 5.79
C GLU A 282 -18.79 -28.28 4.50
N GLU A 283 -19.95 -28.92 4.43
CA GLU A 283 -20.91 -28.74 3.34
C GLU A 283 -21.92 -27.65 3.73
N ILE A 284 -22.14 -26.68 2.84
CA ILE A 284 -23.00 -25.52 3.12
C ILE A 284 -24.49 -25.89 3.12
N ALA A 285 -24.92 -26.88 2.33
CA ALA A 285 -26.32 -27.26 2.22
C ALA A 285 -26.93 -27.74 3.56
N PRO A 286 -26.33 -28.70 4.31
CA PRO A 286 -26.82 -29.08 5.64
C PRO A 286 -26.93 -27.92 6.63
N ILE A 287 -25.99 -26.97 6.56
CA ILE A 287 -25.99 -25.78 7.41
C ILE A 287 -27.20 -24.89 7.09
N LEU A 288 -27.47 -24.63 5.81
CA LEU A 288 -28.65 -23.86 5.39
C LEU A 288 -29.95 -24.53 5.82
N HIS A 289 -30.07 -25.86 5.70
CA HIS A 289 -31.24 -26.61 6.17
C HIS A 289 -31.46 -26.45 7.68
N SER A 290 -30.39 -26.53 8.48
CA SER A 290 -30.44 -26.33 9.94
C SER A 290 -30.97 -24.93 10.30
N VAL A 291 -30.41 -23.89 9.67
CA VAL A 291 -30.80 -22.50 9.91
C VAL A 291 -32.24 -22.22 9.49
N VAL A 292 -32.67 -22.74 8.35
CA VAL A 292 -34.06 -22.61 7.87
C VAL A 292 -35.03 -23.31 8.82
N SER A 293 -34.70 -24.52 9.28
CA SER A 293 -35.50 -25.25 10.26
C SER A 293 -35.65 -24.47 11.56
N PHE A 294 -34.57 -23.84 12.04
CA PHE A 294 -34.61 -23.00 13.24
C PHE A 294 -35.52 -21.77 13.08
N LEU A 295 -35.51 -21.13 11.90
CA LEU A 295 -36.35 -19.95 11.61
C LEU A 295 -37.79 -20.29 11.20
N SER A 296 -38.13 -21.58 11.05
CA SER A 296 -39.47 -22.03 10.65
C SER A 296 -40.62 -21.46 11.51
N PRO A 297 -40.52 -21.34 12.85
CA PRO A 297 -41.62 -20.78 13.63
C PRO A 297 -41.88 -19.30 13.30
N SER A 298 -40.82 -18.53 13.02
CA SER A 298 -40.92 -17.11 12.66
C SER A 298 -41.47 -16.91 11.24
N LEU A 299 -41.13 -17.80 10.31
CA LEU A 299 -41.68 -17.84 8.95
C LEU A 299 -43.20 -18.12 8.98
N LEU A 300 -43.62 -19.10 9.77
CA LEU A 300 -45.04 -19.45 9.95
C LEU A 300 -45.84 -18.31 10.57
N ALA A 301 -45.29 -17.64 11.59
CA ALA A 301 -45.93 -16.48 12.22
C ALA A 301 -46.20 -15.33 11.23
N LYS A 302 -45.31 -15.13 10.24
CA LYS A 302 -45.46 -14.13 9.18
C LYS A 302 -46.17 -14.63 7.92
N ARG A 303 -46.56 -15.91 7.86
CA ARG A 303 -47.08 -16.58 6.64
C ARG A 303 -46.16 -16.42 5.42
N ALA A 304 -44.86 -16.32 5.66
CA ALA A 304 -43.87 -16.10 4.60
C ALA A 304 -43.60 -17.40 3.82
N CYS A 305 -43.43 -17.29 2.51
CA CYS A 305 -43.05 -18.40 1.65
C CYS A 305 -41.53 -18.48 1.53
N LEU A 306 -40.92 -19.58 1.96
CA LEU A 306 -39.50 -19.84 1.80
C LEU A 306 -39.26 -20.95 0.77
N SER A 307 -38.43 -20.67 -0.23
CA SER A 307 -37.96 -21.67 -1.19
C SER A 307 -36.45 -21.84 -1.08
N LEU A 308 -36.00 -23.08 -0.86
CA LEU A 308 -34.60 -23.46 -0.72
C LEU A 308 -34.20 -24.38 -1.88
N ASP A 309 -33.23 -23.94 -2.68
CA ASP A 309 -32.63 -24.69 -3.80
C ASP A 309 -31.13 -24.85 -3.50
N THR A 310 -30.71 -26.06 -3.12
CA THR A 310 -29.32 -26.39 -2.76
C THR A 310 -28.69 -27.42 -3.70
N ASP A 311 -29.43 -27.88 -4.72
CA ASP A 311 -29.03 -28.98 -5.60
C ASP A 311 -27.77 -28.64 -6.42
N GLY A 312 -27.57 -27.35 -6.74
CA GLY A 312 -26.44 -26.87 -7.52
C GLY A 312 -25.09 -26.84 -6.81
N ALA A 313 -25.03 -27.16 -5.51
CA ALA A 313 -23.80 -27.19 -4.71
C ALA A 313 -23.65 -28.47 -3.89
N SER A 314 -24.37 -29.55 -4.26
CA SER A 314 -24.32 -30.81 -3.53
C SER A 314 -22.91 -31.43 -3.60
N GLY A 315 -22.33 -31.74 -2.43
CA GLY A 315 -20.97 -32.27 -2.31
C GLY A 315 -19.85 -31.22 -2.37
N ALA A 316 -20.17 -29.92 -2.48
CA ALA A 316 -19.20 -28.84 -2.44
C ALA A 316 -18.74 -28.58 -1.00
N LEU A 317 -17.46 -28.82 -0.71
CA LEU A 317 -16.86 -28.58 0.60
C LEU A 317 -16.24 -27.20 0.67
N VAL A 318 -16.40 -26.52 1.80
CA VAL A 318 -15.75 -25.24 2.12
C VAL A 318 -14.98 -25.40 3.42
N LEU A 319 -13.79 -24.83 3.51
CA LEU A 319 -13.00 -24.86 4.74
C LEU A 319 -13.55 -23.81 5.73
N ALA A 320 -14.44 -24.23 6.62
CA ALA A 320 -15.17 -23.31 7.48
C ALA A 320 -15.44 -23.79 8.90
N ASP A 321 -15.66 -22.83 9.80
CA ASP A 321 -16.20 -23.09 11.14
C ASP A 321 -17.73 -23.11 11.04
N ARG A 322 -18.31 -24.29 11.28
CA ARG A 322 -19.76 -24.51 11.19
C ARG A 322 -20.58 -23.50 11.98
N ASN A 323 -20.18 -23.18 13.22
CA ASN A 323 -20.95 -22.26 14.07
C ASN A 323 -20.91 -20.83 13.53
N GLN A 324 -19.77 -20.41 12.97
CA GLN A 324 -19.65 -19.09 12.35
C GLN A 324 -20.47 -19.00 11.07
N ILE A 325 -20.45 -20.03 10.21
CA ILE A 325 -21.28 -20.05 9.00
C ILE A 325 -22.78 -20.09 9.34
N GLU A 326 -23.19 -20.85 10.35
CA GLU A 326 -24.56 -20.81 10.89
C GLU A 326 -24.94 -19.39 11.33
N ALA A 327 -24.07 -18.70 12.07
CA ALA A 327 -24.28 -17.32 12.50
C ALA A 327 -24.38 -16.32 11.33
N LEU A 328 -23.56 -16.49 10.28
CA LEU A 328 -23.62 -15.69 9.06
C LEU A 328 -24.99 -15.81 8.39
N PHE A 329 -25.47 -17.04 8.16
CA PHE A 329 -26.76 -17.25 7.49
C PHE A 329 -27.93 -16.84 8.38
N LEU A 330 -27.86 -17.05 9.70
CA LEU A 330 -28.84 -16.54 10.65
C LEU A 330 -28.94 -15.02 10.59
N ALA A 331 -27.82 -14.30 10.48
CA ALA A 331 -27.82 -12.85 10.37
C ALA A 331 -28.48 -12.35 9.07
N LEU A 332 -28.17 -12.99 7.94
CA LEU A 332 -28.76 -12.63 6.63
C LEU A 332 -30.26 -12.98 6.57
N LEU A 333 -30.65 -14.18 6.99
CA LEU A 333 -32.04 -14.63 6.94
C LEU A 333 -32.92 -13.90 7.95
N SER A 334 -32.41 -13.56 9.13
CA SER A 334 -33.11 -12.69 10.08
C SER A 334 -33.35 -11.30 9.50
N ASN A 335 -32.37 -10.74 8.78
CA ASN A 335 -32.55 -9.44 8.12
C ASN A 335 -33.59 -9.50 6.99
N ALA A 336 -33.56 -10.55 6.16
CA ALA A 336 -34.57 -10.81 5.13
C ALA A 336 -35.97 -10.94 5.75
N LEU A 337 -36.11 -11.73 6.82
CA LEU A 337 -37.36 -11.93 7.55
C LEU A 337 -37.92 -10.65 8.16
N ASP A 338 -37.06 -9.76 8.65
CA ASP A 338 -37.50 -8.48 9.19
C ASP A 338 -37.96 -7.51 8.09
N ALA A 339 -37.36 -7.59 6.90
CA ALA A 339 -37.64 -6.71 5.77
C ALA A 339 -38.95 -7.06 5.03
N ILE A 340 -39.39 -8.32 5.10
CA ILE A 340 -40.62 -8.76 4.46
C ILE A 340 -41.88 -8.36 5.24
N GLU A 341 -42.91 -7.98 4.49
CA GLU A 341 -44.28 -7.87 4.96
C GLU A 341 -44.91 -9.28 5.19
N PRO A 342 -46.04 -9.39 5.91
CA PRO A 342 -46.78 -10.64 5.99
C PRO A 342 -47.08 -11.18 4.58
N GLU A 343 -46.93 -12.49 4.37
CA GLU A 343 -47.05 -13.15 3.05
C GLU A 343 -45.89 -12.87 2.06
N GLY A 344 -44.79 -12.29 2.53
CA GLY A 344 -43.56 -12.12 1.76
C GLY A 344 -42.88 -13.43 1.36
N ARG A 345 -41.90 -13.33 0.46
CA ARG A 345 -41.14 -14.45 -0.11
C ARG A 345 -39.64 -14.30 0.15
N VAL A 346 -39.01 -15.38 0.61
CA VAL A 346 -37.55 -15.50 0.71
C VAL A 346 -37.09 -16.69 -0.12
N THR A 347 -36.15 -16.45 -1.04
CA THR A 347 -35.58 -17.48 -1.91
C THR A 347 -34.11 -17.65 -1.57
N ILE A 348 -33.69 -18.89 -1.31
CA ILE A 348 -32.30 -19.24 -1.05
C ILE A 348 -31.83 -20.17 -2.17
N ARG A 349 -30.74 -19.80 -2.84
CA ARG A 349 -30.08 -20.62 -3.87
C ARG A 349 -28.63 -20.84 -3.50
N CYS A 350 -28.18 -22.10 -3.51
CA CYS A 350 -26.78 -22.45 -3.30
C CYS A 350 -26.26 -23.16 -4.54
N ARG A 351 -25.22 -22.62 -5.18
CA ARG A 351 -24.65 -23.17 -6.42
C ARG A 351 -23.14 -23.13 -6.40
N GLU A 352 -22.51 -24.16 -6.95
CA GLU A 352 -21.09 -24.12 -7.28
C GLU A 352 -20.89 -23.21 -8.51
N GLN A 353 -20.06 -22.18 -8.36
CA GLN A 353 -19.70 -21.25 -9.41
C GLN A 353 -18.26 -21.53 -9.86
N GLN A 354 -18.09 -21.83 -11.15
CA GLN A 354 -16.77 -22.07 -11.70
C GLN A 354 -16.05 -20.75 -12.04
N PRO A 355 -14.75 -20.62 -11.71
CA PRO A 355 -13.87 -21.63 -11.11
C PRO A 355 -13.71 -21.48 -9.58
N GLY A 356 -14.17 -22.48 -8.82
CA GLY A 356 -13.71 -22.74 -7.45
C GLY A 356 -14.44 -22.01 -6.32
N TRP A 357 -15.67 -21.54 -6.52
CA TRP A 357 -16.45 -20.84 -5.49
C TRP A 357 -17.79 -21.53 -5.24
N VAL A 358 -18.28 -21.46 -4.00
CA VAL A 358 -19.66 -21.77 -3.64
C VAL A 358 -20.38 -20.45 -3.42
N GLU A 359 -21.42 -20.20 -4.22
CA GLU A 359 -22.23 -19.00 -4.14
C GLU A 359 -23.59 -19.30 -3.49
N VAL A 360 -23.90 -18.57 -2.42
CA VAL A 360 -25.21 -18.60 -1.75
C VAL A 360 -25.91 -17.27 -1.96
N GLN A 361 -27.04 -17.31 -2.65
CA GLN A 361 -27.92 -16.16 -2.87
C GLN A 361 -29.13 -16.26 -1.94
N ILE A 362 -29.35 -15.22 -1.14
CA ILE A 362 -30.53 -15.06 -0.27
C ILE A 362 -31.29 -13.84 -0.76
N GLN A 363 -32.42 -14.06 -1.42
CA GLN A 363 -33.26 -13.01 -2.00
C GLN A 363 -34.56 -12.86 -1.21
N ASP A 364 -34.85 -11.65 -0.75
CA ASP A 364 -36.14 -11.27 -0.20
C ASP A 364 -36.90 -10.34 -1.16
N ASN A 365 -38.22 -10.25 -0.99
CA ASN A 365 -39.08 -9.27 -1.68
C ASN A 365 -39.54 -8.14 -0.74
N GLY A 366 -38.72 -7.81 0.26
CA GLY A 366 -39.05 -6.83 1.29
C GLY A 366 -38.93 -5.37 0.85
N CYS A 367 -38.84 -4.48 1.83
CA CYS A 367 -38.77 -3.03 1.60
C CYS A 367 -37.52 -2.56 0.84
N GLY A 368 -36.48 -3.38 0.75
CA GLY A 368 -35.20 -3.04 0.10
C GLY A 368 -34.41 -1.98 0.86
N ILE A 369 -33.29 -1.55 0.26
CA ILE A 369 -32.35 -0.59 0.85
C ILE A 369 -32.35 0.69 0.01
N ALA A 370 -32.41 1.85 0.66
CA ALA A 370 -32.30 3.14 -0.02
C ALA A 370 -30.87 3.36 -0.55
N ALA A 371 -30.74 3.98 -1.73
CA ALA A 371 -29.43 4.23 -2.35
C ALA A 371 -28.50 5.10 -1.47
N THR A 372 -29.08 5.95 -0.61
CA THR A 372 -28.34 6.77 0.36
C THR A 372 -27.72 5.95 1.49
N ASP A 373 -28.36 4.84 1.86
CA ASP A 373 -27.97 4.01 3.00
C ASP A 373 -27.05 2.87 2.57
N PHE A 374 -27.08 2.50 1.29
CA PHE A 374 -26.32 1.40 0.71
C PHE A 374 -24.81 1.40 1.04
N PRO A 375 -24.08 2.54 1.02
CA PRO A 375 -22.65 2.55 1.39
C PRO A 375 -22.39 2.19 2.86
N ARG A 376 -23.40 2.31 3.72
CA ARG A 376 -23.28 2.24 5.18
C ARG A 376 -23.88 0.99 5.80
N VAL A 377 -24.53 0.13 5.01
CA VAL A 377 -25.24 -1.05 5.52
C VAL A 377 -24.36 -2.08 6.23
N PHE A 378 -23.06 -2.08 5.93
CA PHE A 378 -22.08 -2.92 6.61
C PHE A 378 -21.35 -2.21 7.77
N GLU A 379 -21.64 -0.91 8.01
CA GLU A 379 -21.11 -0.21 9.17
C GLU A 379 -21.73 -0.79 10.45
N PRO A 380 -20.93 -1.13 11.47
CA PRO A 380 -21.47 -1.58 12.75
C PRO A 380 -22.42 -0.54 13.36
N PHE A 381 -23.51 -1.01 13.96
CA PHE A 381 -24.57 -0.21 14.60
C PHE A 381 -25.43 0.62 13.64
N PHE A 382 -25.18 0.57 12.33
CA PHE A 382 -26.04 1.21 11.35
C PHE A 382 -27.34 0.41 11.17
N THR A 383 -28.49 1.06 11.33
CA THR A 383 -29.80 0.45 11.11
C THR A 383 -30.78 1.49 10.58
N SER A 384 -31.55 1.12 9.55
CA SER A 384 -32.68 1.91 9.04
C SER A 384 -34.00 1.60 9.78
N LYS A 385 -34.00 0.61 10.68
CA LYS A 385 -35.16 0.19 11.47
C LYS A 385 -35.39 1.10 12.68
N ALA A 386 -36.64 1.15 13.16
CA ALA A 386 -37.02 1.91 14.35
C ALA A 386 -36.17 1.52 15.60
N PRO A 387 -35.95 2.46 16.54
CA PRO A 387 -35.19 2.20 17.77
C PRO A 387 -35.66 0.94 18.50
N GLY A 388 -34.73 0.02 18.77
CA GLY A 388 -35.02 -1.26 19.44
C GLY A 388 -35.42 -2.42 18.52
N LYS A 389 -35.66 -2.20 17.22
CA LYS A 389 -35.96 -3.27 16.24
C LYS A 389 -34.75 -3.74 15.41
N GLY A 390 -33.67 -2.97 15.40
CA GLY A 390 -32.45 -3.30 14.66
C GLY A 390 -31.21 -3.04 15.49
N THR A 391 -30.32 -4.02 15.60
CA THR A 391 -29.05 -3.87 16.33
C THR A 391 -27.96 -3.22 15.47
N GLY A 392 -28.15 -3.21 14.14
CA GLY A 392 -27.15 -2.75 13.17
C GLY A 392 -25.86 -3.54 13.14
N LEU A 393 -25.82 -4.71 13.80
CA LEU A 393 -24.61 -5.55 13.89
C LEU A 393 -24.65 -6.74 12.92
N GLY A 394 -25.84 -7.18 12.48
CA GLY A 394 -25.98 -8.43 11.72
C GLY A 394 -25.19 -8.48 10.41
N LEU A 395 -25.30 -7.45 9.57
CA LEU A 395 -24.56 -7.40 8.29
C LEU A 395 -23.05 -7.25 8.49
N ALA A 396 -22.63 -6.50 9.51
CA ALA A 396 -21.21 -6.36 9.86
C ALA A 396 -20.61 -7.69 10.34
N ILE A 397 -21.34 -8.46 11.16
CA ILE A 397 -20.96 -9.80 11.60
C ILE A 397 -20.86 -10.74 10.40
N ALA A 398 -21.89 -10.78 9.54
CA ALA A 398 -21.89 -11.63 8.35
C ALA A 398 -20.68 -11.34 7.44
N ARG A 399 -20.39 -10.05 7.16
CA ARG A 399 -19.24 -9.64 6.34
C ARG A 399 -17.91 -10.09 6.94
N ASN A 400 -17.74 -9.93 8.24
CA ASN A 400 -16.51 -10.33 8.93
C ASN A 400 -16.32 -11.85 8.88
N ILE A 401 -17.38 -12.62 9.11
CA ILE A 401 -17.32 -14.09 9.04
C ILE A 401 -16.95 -14.53 7.62
N ALA A 402 -17.58 -13.97 6.57
CA ALA A 402 -17.22 -14.32 5.20
C ALA A 402 -15.75 -14.01 4.90
N LEU A 403 -15.25 -12.83 5.29
CA LEU A 403 -13.85 -12.45 5.10
C LEU A 403 -12.87 -13.36 5.86
N GLU A 404 -13.20 -13.74 7.10
CA GLU A 404 -12.40 -14.68 7.90
C GLU A 404 -12.30 -16.06 7.22
N HIS A 405 -13.30 -16.42 6.42
CA HIS A 405 -13.36 -17.65 5.63
C HIS A 405 -12.78 -17.51 4.22
N GLY A 406 -12.15 -16.38 3.88
CA GLY A 406 -11.59 -16.13 2.55
C GLY A 406 -12.65 -15.85 1.48
N GLY A 407 -13.88 -15.54 1.91
CA GLY A 407 -15.03 -15.24 1.07
C GLY A 407 -15.40 -13.75 1.01
N THR A 408 -16.44 -13.45 0.26
CA THR A 408 -17.00 -12.11 0.09
C THR A 408 -18.51 -12.11 0.28
N ILE A 409 -19.06 -10.94 0.64
CA ILE A 409 -20.51 -10.69 0.64
C ILE A 409 -20.81 -9.47 -0.20
N HIS A 410 -21.75 -9.61 -1.12
CA HIS A 410 -22.29 -8.55 -1.94
C HIS A 410 -23.79 -8.43 -1.70
N LEU A 411 -24.32 -7.21 -1.80
CA LEU A 411 -25.75 -6.95 -1.73
C LEU A 411 -26.19 -6.33 -3.05
N GLU A 412 -27.33 -6.76 -3.55
CA GLU A 412 -28.03 -6.11 -4.65
C GLU A 412 -29.42 -5.75 -4.13
N SER A 413 -29.76 -4.46 -4.11
CA SER A 413 -31.06 -4.03 -3.61
C SER A 413 -31.54 -2.80 -4.35
N ALA A 414 -32.86 -2.76 -4.57
CA ALA A 414 -33.55 -1.55 -5.01
C ALA A 414 -34.74 -1.28 -4.07
N PRO A 415 -35.08 -0.01 -3.81
CA PRO A 415 -36.21 0.34 -2.95
C PRO A 415 -37.50 -0.35 -3.43
N LYS A 416 -38.21 -1.02 -2.51
CA LYS A 416 -39.46 -1.76 -2.75
C LYS A 416 -39.35 -2.97 -3.72
N GLN A 417 -38.14 -3.38 -4.09
CA GLN A 417 -37.89 -4.58 -4.91
C GLN A 417 -37.22 -5.71 -4.11
N GLY A 418 -36.95 -5.47 -2.82
CA GLY A 418 -36.27 -6.40 -1.94
C GLY A 418 -34.75 -6.31 -1.98
N THR A 419 -34.09 -7.27 -1.34
CA THR A 419 -32.64 -7.37 -1.26
C THR A 419 -32.17 -8.77 -1.62
N THR A 420 -31.11 -8.86 -2.40
CA THR A 420 -30.40 -10.10 -2.70
C THR A 420 -29.03 -10.02 -2.05
N ALA A 421 -28.78 -10.87 -1.05
CA ALA A 421 -27.46 -11.05 -0.46
C ALA A 421 -26.75 -12.22 -1.13
N ILE A 422 -25.57 -11.96 -1.68
CA ILE A 422 -24.75 -12.93 -2.40
C ILE A 422 -23.50 -13.18 -1.56
N VAL A 423 -23.33 -14.41 -1.09
CA VAL A 423 -22.18 -14.85 -0.28
C VAL A 423 -21.35 -15.80 -1.13
N GLN A 424 -20.07 -15.50 -1.31
CA GLN A 424 -19.14 -16.33 -2.08
C GLN A 424 -18.08 -16.89 -1.14
N LEU A 425 -17.94 -18.22 -1.10
CA LEU A 425 -16.95 -18.92 -0.28
C LEU A 425 -16.03 -19.77 -1.16
N PRO A 426 -14.72 -19.85 -0.87
CA PRO A 426 -13.79 -20.62 -1.67
C PRO A 426 -14.02 -22.13 -1.48
N LEU A 427 -14.10 -22.86 -2.59
CA LEU A 427 -14.25 -24.32 -2.58
C LEU A 427 -12.98 -24.97 -2.06
N TYR A 428 -13.13 -25.86 -1.08
CA TYR A 428 -12.03 -26.68 -0.57
C TYR A 428 -11.76 -27.86 -1.50
N ARG A 429 -10.58 -27.85 -2.13
CA ARG A 429 -10.04 -29.00 -2.87
C ARG A 429 -8.94 -29.66 -2.04
N ALA A 430 -9.13 -30.94 -1.71
CA ALA A 430 -8.11 -31.73 -1.04
C ALA A 430 -6.89 -31.90 -1.97
N GLY A 431 -5.88 -31.05 -1.83
CA GLY A 431 -4.65 -31.07 -2.65
C GLY A 431 -3.82 -29.78 -2.65
N GLU A 432 -4.34 -28.63 -2.19
CA GLU A 432 -3.62 -27.35 -2.29
C GLU A 432 -2.77 -26.96 -1.06
N MET A 433 -2.82 -27.74 0.03
CA MET A 433 -2.08 -27.43 1.28
C MET A 433 -0.61 -27.91 1.34
N GLU A 434 -0.04 -28.47 0.28
CA GLU A 434 1.40 -28.85 0.27
C GLU A 434 2.34 -27.77 -0.26
N LYS A 435 1.84 -26.63 -0.78
CA LYS A 435 2.70 -25.59 -1.40
C LYS A 435 2.89 -24.30 -0.59
N GLY A 436 2.38 -24.22 0.63
CA GLY A 436 2.44 -23.01 1.45
C GLY A 436 2.87 -23.27 2.89
N LYS A 437 4.11 -23.71 3.10
CA LYS A 437 4.80 -23.62 4.39
C LYS A 437 6.17 -23.01 4.21
#